data_AF-A0A0T2MDM4-F1
#
_entry.id   AF-A0A0T2MDM4-F1
#
_cell.length_a   1.000
_cell.length_b   1.000
_cell.length_c   1.000
_cell.angle_alpha   90.00
_cell.angle_beta   90.00
_cell.angle_gamma   90.00
#
_symmetry.space_group_name_H-M   'P 1'
#
loop_
_entity.id
_entity.type
_entity.pdbx_description
1 polymer ?
#
loop_
_entity_poly.entity_id
_entity_poly.type
_entity_poly.pdbx_seq_one_letter_code
_entity_poly.pdbx_strand_id
1 'polypeptide(L)'
;MDVVDTLRHRQDLAVRELGTDAKERQLIDKLRDIYHQQGIEVPDHILKEGVAALQESRFVYDPPKPGFGTTMARLYVGRKNWGKPVGAALIALLVLGVGYFGVWQPYQNGVAEAARVELSEGLPAQMDALYQTIFEETKVQQAVLDAEALRTRGKTFAAEGNRVAAEEAVAHLTALRDQLRQEYTLRVVNRSGVRSGFWTIPEVNTAATNYYIVVEALDADGKALSLPILNEENGETEIVDMWGLRVPEAVYDGVAADKSDDGIIEINEVGRKSDGFLDVEYNMPVLGGAVTRW
;
A
#
# COMPACT_ATOMS: atom_id res chain seq x y z
N MET A 1 -64.87 -76.18 -3.52
CA MET A 1 -64.13 -76.20 -2.24
C MET A 1 -64.72 -75.13 -1.35
N ASP A 2 -65.12 -75.49 -0.13
CA ASP A 2 -65.78 -74.62 0.86
C ASP A 2 -64.78 -73.62 1.47
N VAL A 3 -65.20 -72.37 1.64
CA VAL A 3 -64.41 -71.28 2.23
C VAL A 3 -64.03 -71.61 3.67
N VAL A 4 -64.89 -72.34 4.37
CA VAL A 4 -64.64 -72.77 5.76
C VAL A 4 -63.45 -73.74 5.84
N ASP A 5 -63.33 -74.68 4.90
CA ASP A 5 -62.18 -75.62 4.84
C ASP A 5 -60.87 -74.89 4.55
N THR A 6 -60.89 -73.84 3.73
CA THR A 6 -59.68 -73.05 3.49
C THR A 6 -59.25 -72.22 4.69
N LEU A 7 -60.21 -71.73 5.51
CA LEU A 7 -59.90 -71.02 6.75
C LEU A 7 -59.42 -71.96 7.84
N ARG A 8 -59.99 -73.16 7.96
CA ARG A 8 -59.55 -74.21 8.89
C ARG A 8 -58.15 -74.71 8.53
N HIS A 9 -57.89 -74.96 7.25
CA HIS A 9 -56.57 -75.39 6.79
C HIS A 9 -55.51 -74.28 6.97
N ARG A 10 -55.88 -73.00 6.76
CA ARG A 10 -54.98 -71.86 7.03
C ARG A 10 -54.77 -71.62 8.53
N GLN A 11 -55.76 -71.85 9.38
CA GLN A 11 -55.60 -71.81 10.83
C GLN A 11 -54.71 -72.96 11.32
N ASP A 12 -54.89 -74.18 10.80
CA ASP A 12 -54.05 -75.32 11.16
C ASP A 12 -52.61 -75.14 10.65
N LEU A 13 -52.42 -74.59 9.46
CA LEU A 13 -51.09 -74.19 8.94
C LEU A 13 -50.49 -73.06 9.78
N ALA A 14 -51.27 -72.06 10.18
CA ALA A 14 -50.81 -70.98 11.03
C ALA A 14 -50.42 -71.47 12.43
N VAL A 15 -51.21 -72.35 13.05
CA VAL A 15 -50.91 -72.97 14.35
C VAL A 15 -49.68 -73.88 14.25
N ARG A 16 -49.52 -74.60 13.14
CA ARG A 16 -48.34 -75.42 12.86
C ARG A 16 -47.06 -74.59 12.66
N GLU A 17 -47.19 -73.36 12.16
CA GLU A 17 -46.07 -72.44 12.02
C GLU A 17 -45.78 -71.61 13.29
N LEU A 18 -46.79 -71.36 14.13
CA LEU A 18 -46.73 -70.54 15.36
C LEU A 18 -46.49 -71.35 16.66
N GLY A 19 -46.58 -72.67 16.62
CA GLY A 19 -46.36 -73.55 17.79
C GLY A 19 -44.88 -73.76 18.12
N THR A 20 -44.22 -72.74 18.70
CA THR A 20 -42.80 -72.79 19.09
C THR A 20 -42.49 -73.99 19.97
N ASP A 21 -43.34 -74.28 20.97
CA ASP A 21 -43.14 -75.38 21.93
C ASP A 21 -43.23 -76.77 21.29
N ALA A 22 -44.08 -76.94 20.27
CA ALA A 22 -44.24 -78.21 19.58
C ALA A 22 -43.05 -78.52 18.66
N LYS A 23 -42.52 -77.49 17.98
CA LYS A 23 -41.30 -77.60 17.17
C LYS A 23 -40.07 -77.84 18.05
N GLU A 24 -40.00 -77.20 19.22
CA GLU A 24 -38.91 -77.40 20.19
C GLU A 24 -38.84 -78.86 20.67
N ARG A 25 -39.98 -79.43 21.08
CA ARG A 25 -40.06 -80.84 21.50
C ARG A 25 -39.66 -81.80 20.38
N GLN A 26 -40.18 -81.58 19.18
CA GLN A 26 -39.83 -82.41 18.03
C GLN A 26 -38.33 -82.32 17.67
N LEU A 27 -37.70 -81.16 17.87
CA LEU A 27 -36.27 -80.97 17.66
C LEU A 27 -35.43 -81.67 18.74
N ILE A 28 -35.84 -81.60 20.01
CA ILE A 28 -35.19 -82.30 21.12
C ILE A 28 -35.24 -83.82 20.89
N ASP A 29 -36.41 -84.36 20.52
CA ASP A 29 -36.56 -85.80 20.26
C ASP A 29 -35.68 -86.26 19.09
N LYS A 30 -35.63 -85.46 18.02
CA LYS A 30 -34.77 -85.76 16.86
C LYS A 30 -33.28 -85.70 17.22
N LEU A 31 -32.87 -84.74 18.05
CA LEU A 31 -31.48 -84.64 18.53
C LEU A 31 -31.14 -85.82 19.44
N ARG A 32 -32.05 -86.23 20.32
CA ARG A 32 -31.90 -87.40 21.20
C ARG A 32 -31.62 -88.67 20.39
N ASP A 33 -32.42 -88.93 19.35
CA ASP A 33 -32.25 -90.10 18.48
C ASP A 33 -30.90 -90.09 17.76
N ILE A 34 -30.45 -88.92 17.29
CA ILE A 34 -29.15 -88.78 16.59
C ILE A 34 -27.98 -89.10 17.52
N TYR A 35 -27.96 -88.55 18.74
CA TYR A 35 -26.88 -88.81 19.69
C TYR A 35 -26.90 -90.24 20.21
N HIS A 36 -28.10 -90.81 20.42
CA HIS A 36 -28.25 -92.20 20.83
C HIS A 36 -27.74 -93.18 19.75
N GLN A 37 -27.97 -92.90 18.47
CA GLN A 37 -27.40 -93.69 17.36
C GLN A 37 -25.87 -93.61 17.28
N GLN A 38 -25.28 -92.53 17.79
CA GLN A 38 -23.82 -92.34 17.90
C GLN A 38 -23.24 -92.96 19.17
N GLY A 39 -24.06 -93.66 19.98
CA GLY A 39 -23.65 -94.31 21.22
C GLY A 39 -23.38 -93.33 22.37
N ILE A 40 -23.88 -92.09 22.28
CA ILE A 40 -23.70 -91.04 23.28
C ILE A 40 -25.05 -90.76 23.94
N GLU A 41 -25.17 -91.08 25.23
CA GLU A 41 -26.36 -90.70 26.02
C GLU A 41 -26.21 -89.26 26.51
N VAL A 42 -27.09 -88.38 26.02
CA VAL A 42 -27.13 -86.98 26.41
C VAL A 42 -28.34 -86.74 27.32
N PRO A 43 -28.16 -86.23 28.56
CA PRO A 43 -29.27 -85.90 29.44
C PRO A 43 -30.21 -84.85 28.84
N ASP A 44 -31.52 -85.00 29.08
CA ASP A 44 -32.57 -84.15 28.52
C ASP A 44 -32.43 -82.64 28.83
N HIS A 45 -31.80 -82.29 29.95
CA HIS A 45 -31.56 -80.88 30.30
C HIS A 45 -30.53 -80.22 29.37
N ILE A 46 -29.49 -80.94 28.95
CA ILE A 46 -28.47 -80.46 28.00
C ILE A 46 -29.09 -80.24 26.61
N LEU A 47 -30.00 -81.13 26.19
CA LEU A 47 -30.70 -80.99 24.90
C LEU A 47 -31.61 -79.75 24.89
N LYS A 48 -32.31 -79.49 26.00
CA LYS A 48 -33.13 -78.28 26.16
C LYS A 48 -32.29 -77.00 26.18
N GLU A 49 -31.20 -76.97 26.93
CA GLU A 49 -30.29 -75.81 26.98
C GLU A 49 -29.65 -75.54 25.60
N GLY A 50 -29.26 -76.57 24.86
CA GLY A 50 -28.72 -76.44 23.52
C GLY A 50 -29.72 -75.88 22.50
N VAL A 51 -30.99 -76.31 22.58
CA VAL A 51 -32.06 -75.78 21.72
C VAL A 51 -32.44 -74.35 22.11
N ALA A 52 -32.47 -74.02 23.40
CA ALA A 52 -32.69 -72.66 23.87
C ALA A 52 -31.58 -71.71 23.40
N ALA A 53 -30.31 -72.12 23.51
CA ALA A 53 -29.17 -71.34 23.01
C ALA A 53 -29.20 -71.15 21.48
N LEU A 54 -29.65 -72.17 20.72
CA LEU A 54 -29.88 -72.07 19.28
C LEU A 54 -31.00 -71.10 18.93
N GLN A 55 -32.07 -71.05 19.72
CA GLN A 55 -33.15 -70.08 19.55
C GLN A 55 -32.69 -68.65 19.87
N GLU A 56 -31.94 -68.45 20.95
CA GLU A 56 -31.39 -67.13 21.32
C GLU A 56 -30.40 -66.62 20.27
N SER A 57 -29.51 -67.48 19.77
CA SER A 57 -28.51 -67.13 18.75
C SER A 57 -29.13 -66.82 17.38
N ARG A 58 -30.34 -67.32 17.10
CA ARG A 58 -31.05 -67.07 15.82
C ARG A 58 -31.40 -65.60 15.61
N PHE A 59 -31.47 -64.81 16.68
CA PHE A 59 -31.83 -63.40 16.63
C PHE A 59 -30.63 -62.46 16.85
N VAL A 60 -29.42 -63.00 16.94
CA VAL A 60 -28.21 -62.20 17.11
C VAL A 60 -27.61 -61.90 15.73
N TYR A 61 -27.53 -60.61 15.41
CA TYR A 61 -26.83 -60.14 14.23
C TYR A 61 -25.32 -60.17 14.48
N ASP A 62 -24.56 -60.92 13.66
CA ASP A 62 -23.10 -60.86 13.67
C ASP A 62 -22.63 -59.77 12.68
N PRO A 63 -22.12 -58.63 13.16
CA PRO A 63 -21.72 -57.55 12.28
C PRO A 63 -20.51 -57.95 11.42
N PRO A 64 -20.43 -57.47 10.16
CA PRO A 64 -19.30 -57.74 9.29
C PRO A 64 -17.99 -57.24 9.93
N LYS A 65 -16.91 -58.03 9.78
CA LYS A 65 -15.60 -57.74 10.36
C LYS A 65 -15.10 -56.35 9.95
N PRO A 66 -14.46 -55.59 10.87
CA PRO A 66 -13.91 -54.28 10.55
C PRO A 66 -12.79 -54.41 9.53
N GLY A 67 -13.00 -53.81 8.35
CA GLY A 67 -12.04 -53.70 7.27
C GLY A 67 -12.28 -52.43 6.45
N PHE A 68 -11.39 -52.17 5.49
CA PHE A 68 -11.43 -50.94 4.69
C PHE A 68 -12.79 -50.73 3.99
N GLY A 69 -13.36 -51.79 3.41
CA GLY A 69 -14.67 -51.75 2.75
C GLY A 69 -15.82 -51.41 3.71
N THR A 70 -15.87 -52.02 4.89
CA THR A 70 -16.90 -51.71 5.90
C THR A 70 -16.79 -50.28 6.45
N THR A 71 -15.56 -49.74 6.57
CA THR A 71 -15.34 -48.36 7.02
C THR A 71 -15.79 -47.35 5.98
N MET A 72 -15.45 -47.58 4.70
CA MET A 72 -15.92 -46.75 3.58
C MET A 72 -17.45 -46.84 3.42
N ALA A 73 -18.04 -48.02 3.58
CA ALA A 73 -19.50 -48.19 3.54
C ALA A 73 -20.20 -47.41 4.67
N ARG A 74 -19.70 -47.49 5.91
CA ARG A 74 -20.23 -46.71 7.04
C ARG A 74 -20.07 -45.20 6.81
N LEU A 75 -18.93 -44.78 6.27
CA LEU A 75 -18.71 -43.38 5.87
C LEU A 75 -19.76 -42.95 4.84
N TYR A 76 -19.98 -43.74 3.78
CA TYR A 76 -20.93 -43.41 2.73
C TYR A 76 -22.40 -43.42 3.19
N VAL A 77 -22.80 -44.35 4.07
CA VAL A 77 -24.16 -44.37 4.64
C VAL A 77 -24.39 -43.15 5.53
N GLY A 78 -23.37 -42.73 6.29
CA GLY A 78 -23.41 -41.52 7.11
C GLY A 78 -23.35 -40.19 6.32
N ARG A 79 -23.25 -40.22 4.98
CA ARG A 79 -23.00 -39.02 4.14
C ARG A 79 -23.98 -37.89 4.32
N LYS A 80 -25.22 -38.17 4.73
CA LYS A 80 -26.22 -37.13 4.94
C LYS A 80 -25.91 -36.25 6.15
N ASN A 81 -25.19 -36.80 7.14
CA ASN A 81 -24.82 -36.10 8.37
C ASN A 81 -23.49 -35.34 8.22
N TRP A 82 -22.49 -35.91 7.54
CA TRP A 82 -21.18 -35.26 7.39
C TRP A 82 -20.95 -34.58 6.03
N GLY A 83 -21.69 -34.95 4.98
CA GLY A 83 -21.47 -34.43 3.63
C GLY A 83 -21.84 -32.96 3.47
N LYS A 84 -22.87 -32.47 4.18
CA LYS A 84 -23.24 -31.04 4.19
C LYS A 84 -22.15 -30.15 4.80
N PRO A 85 -21.65 -30.41 6.04
CA PRO A 85 -20.58 -29.59 6.60
C PRO A 85 -19.26 -29.73 5.83
N VAL A 86 -18.92 -30.92 5.33
CA VAL A 86 -17.71 -31.09 4.49
C VAL A 86 -17.85 -30.37 3.15
N GLY A 87 -19.00 -30.44 2.49
CA GLY A 87 -19.26 -29.69 1.26
C GLY A 87 -19.19 -28.18 1.48
N ALA A 88 -19.78 -27.68 2.57
CA ALA A 88 -19.67 -26.27 2.95
C ALA A 88 -18.22 -25.85 3.23
N ALA A 89 -17.45 -26.69 3.92
CA ALA A 89 -16.03 -26.44 4.19
C ALA A 89 -15.20 -26.41 2.90
N LEU A 90 -15.46 -27.32 1.96
CA LEU A 90 -14.80 -27.34 0.65
C LEU A 90 -15.13 -26.09 -0.17
N ILE A 91 -16.40 -25.65 -0.18
CA ILE A 91 -16.79 -24.41 -0.85
C ILE A 91 -16.12 -23.20 -0.19
N ALA A 92 -16.08 -23.14 1.13
CA ALA A 92 -15.40 -22.06 1.85
C ALA A 92 -13.90 -22.01 1.52
N LEU A 93 -13.22 -23.17 1.50
CA LEU A 93 -11.82 -23.26 1.07
C LEU A 93 -11.63 -22.82 -0.37
N LEU A 94 -12.55 -23.17 -1.26
CA LEU A 94 -12.49 -22.78 -2.67
C LEU A 94 -12.66 -21.26 -2.82
N VAL A 95 -13.63 -20.65 -2.13
CA VAL A 95 -13.83 -19.19 -2.12
C VAL A 95 -12.61 -18.48 -1.55
N LEU A 96 -12.05 -18.95 -0.45
CA LEU A 96 -10.83 -18.38 0.13
C LEU A 96 -9.63 -18.54 -0.81
N GLY A 97 -9.48 -19.70 -1.44
CA GLY A 97 -8.42 -19.94 -2.44
C GLY A 97 -8.55 -19.01 -3.64
N VAL A 98 -9.75 -18.88 -4.21
CA VAL A 98 -10.01 -17.95 -5.34
C VAL A 98 -9.77 -16.50 -4.92
N GLY A 99 -10.23 -16.08 -3.74
CA GLY A 99 -9.99 -14.73 -3.25
C GLY A 99 -8.50 -14.45 -3.03
N TYR A 100 -7.77 -15.39 -2.43
CA TYR A 100 -6.35 -15.23 -2.17
C TYR A 100 -5.50 -15.24 -3.45
N PHE A 101 -5.63 -16.29 -4.27
CA PHE A 101 -4.82 -16.46 -5.48
C PHE A 101 -5.29 -15.60 -6.66
N GLY A 102 -6.59 -15.29 -6.74
CA GLY A 102 -7.17 -14.54 -7.85
C GLY A 102 -7.29 -13.04 -7.61
N VAL A 103 -7.33 -12.57 -6.36
CA VAL A 103 -7.47 -11.14 -6.04
C VAL A 103 -6.30 -10.63 -5.21
N TRP A 104 -6.05 -11.22 -4.04
CA TRP A 104 -5.07 -10.68 -3.10
C TRP A 104 -3.62 -10.75 -3.61
N GLN A 105 -3.19 -11.94 -4.04
CA GLN A 105 -1.84 -12.17 -4.54
C GLN A 105 -1.51 -11.34 -5.79
N PRO A 106 -2.35 -11.30 -6.85
CA PRO A 106 -2.06 -10.45 -8.01
C PRO A 106 -2.14 -8.96 -7.68
N TYR A 107 -3.02 -8.53 -6.77
CA TYR A 107 -3.06 -7.14 -6.33
C TYR A 107 -1.75 -6.72 -5.65
N GLN A 108 -1.24 -7.50 -4.70
CA GLN A 108 0.03 -7.20 -4.04
C GLN A 108 1.21 -7.19 -5.01
N ASN A 109 1.26 -8.16 -5.93
CA ASN A 109 2.31 -8.21 -6.95
C ASN A 109 2.22 -7.03 -7.92
N GLY A 110 1.01 -6.64 -8.32
CA GLY A 110 0.79 -5.48 -9.20
C GLY A 110 1.21 -4.16 -8.55
N VAL A 111 0.97 -3.99 -7.24
CA VAL A 111 1.45 -2.80 -6.50
C VAL A 111 2.98 -2.79 -6.42
N ALA A 112 3.61 -3.94 -6.16
CA ALA A 112 5.07 -4.04 -6.09
C ALA A 112 5.74 -3.82 -7.46
N GLU A 113 5.13 -4.34 -8.54
CA GLU A 113 5.59 -4.13 -9.91
C GLU A 113 5.40 -2.68 -10.34
N ALA A 114 4.25 -2.06 -10.07
CA ALA A 114 4.01 -0.66 -10.37
C ALA A 114 5.01 0.26 -9.67
N ALA A 115 5.31 0.00 -8.39
CA ALA A 115 6.33 0.74 -7.65
C ALA A 115 7.73 0.57 -8.26
N ARG A 116 8.06 -0.64 -8.76
CA ARG A 116 9.34 -0.89 -9.45
C ARG A 116 9.42 -0.15 -10.78
N VAL A 117 8.36 -0.19 -11.59
CA VAL A 117 8.31 0.51 -12.89
C VAL A 117 8.37 2.03 -12.70
N GLU A 118 7.67 2.57 -11.71
CA GLU A 118 7.73 3.99 -11.36
C GLU A 118 9.18 4.41 -11.03
N LEU A 119 9.89 3.61 -10.25
CA LEU A 119 11.29 3.85 -9.90
C LEU A 119 12.24 3.66 -11.08
N SER A 120 12.10 2.57 -11.84
CA SER A 120 13.05 2.22 -12.90
C SER A 120 12.88 3.02 -14.18
N GLU A 121 11.65 3.44 -14.50
CA GLU A 121 11.31 4.10 -15.75
C GLU A 121 10.66 5.46 -15.52
N GLY A 122 9.68 5.54 -14.62
CA GLY A 122 8.88 6.75 -14.40
C GLY A 122 9.70 7.96 -13.95
N LEU A 123 10.38 7.85 -12.80
CA LEU A 123 11.21 8.94 -12.26
C LEU A 123 12.39 9.30 -13.18
N PRO A 124 13.18 8.33 -13.71
CA PRO A 124 14.24 8.64 -14.67
C PRO A 124 13.75 9.38 -15.91
N ALA A 125 12.60 9.00 -16.48
CA ALA A 125 12.02 9.69 -17.64
C ALA A 125 11.58 11.12 -17.30
N GLN A 126 11.00 11.34 -16.12
CA GLN A 126 10.66 12.69 -15.65
C GLN A 126 11.91 13.57 -15.49
N MET A 127 12.99 13.03 -14.93
CA MET A 127 14.27 13.75 -14.80
C MET A 127 14.86 14.10 -16.17
N ASP A 128 14.78 13.19 -17.15
CA ASP A 128 15.23 13.46 -18.52
C ASP A 128 14.41 14.58 -19.17
N ALA A 129 13.09 14.57 -19.01
CA ALA A 129 12.21 15.61 -19.55
C ALA A 129 12.48 16.98 -18.90
N LEU A 130 12.67 17.02 -17.57
CA LEU A 130 13.04 18.25 -16.85
C LEU A 130 14.41 18.77 -17.29
N TYR A 131 15.40 17.89 -17.39
CA TYR A 131 16.73 18.25 -17.88
C TYR A 131 16.66 18.84 -19.29
N GLN A 132 15.92 18.21 -20.19
CA GLN A 132 15.78 18.68 -21.57
C GLN A 132 15.15 20.08 -21.62
N THR A 133 14.10 20.30 -20.83
CA THR A 133 13.46 21.61 -20.70
C THR A 133 14.46 22.68 -20.21
N ILE A 134 15.20 22.37 -19.14
CA ILE A 134 16.22 23.28 -18.60
C ILE A 134 17.31 23.57 -19.64
N PHE A 135 17.78 22.54 -20.34
CA PHE A 135 18.82 22.66 -21.36
C PHE A 135 18.39 23.56 -22.54
N GLU A 136 17.12 23.51 -22.94
CA GLU A 136 16.57 24.32 -24.02
C GLU A 136 16.32 25.78 -23.59
N GLU A 137 15.87 25.99 -22.36
CA GLU A 137 15.48 27.31 -21.85
C GLU A 137 16.67 28.14 -21.35
N THR A 138 17.63 27.50 -20.66
CA THR A 138 18.73 28.20 -20.00
C THR A 138 19.66 28.93 -20.96
N LYS A 139 20.16 30.09 -20.51
CA LYS A 139 21.24 30.86 -21.13
C LYS A 139 22.55 30.75 -20.33
N VAL A 140 22.54 30.01 -19.22
CA VAL A 140 23.65 29.90 -18.28
C VAL A 140 24.21 28.48 -18.30
N GLN A 141 25.49 28.34 -18.63
CA GLN A 141 26.18 27.04 -18.68
C GLN A 141 26.18 26.32 -17.32
N GLN A 142 26.29 27.07 -16.22
CA GLN A 142 26.26 26.49 -14.87
C GLN A 142 24.94 25.76 -14.59
N ALA A 143 23.80 26.30 -15.02
CA ALA A 143 22.50 25.66 -14.84
C ALA A 143 22.42 24.31 -15.55
N VAL A 144 23.04 24.16 -16.73
CA VAL A 144 23.12 22.87 -17.44
C VAL A 144 23.91 21.85 -16.63
N LEU A 145 25.05 22.25 -16.08
CA LEU A 145 25.90 21.38 -15.26
C LEU A 145 25.18 20.94 -13.98
N ASP A 146 24.49 21.87 -13.33
CA ASP A 146 23.73 21.59 -12.11
C ASP A 146 22.56 20.63 -12.41
N ALA A 147 21.81 20.87 -13.49
CA ALA A 147 20.73 20.00 -13.93
C ALA A 147 21.24 18.60 -14.31
N GLU A 148 22.36 18.49 -15.02
CA GLU A 148 22.96 17.21 -15.35
C GLU A 148 23.39 16.43 -14.10
N ALA A 149 24.01 17.12 -13.13
CA ALA A 149 24.44 16.52 -11.88
C ALA A 149 23.24 16.04 -11.04
N LEU A 150 22.14 16.81 -11.01
CA LEU A 150 20.90 16.43 -10.33
C LEU A 150 20.24 15.21 -11.00
N ARG A 151 20.11 15.23 -12.33
CA ARG A 151 19.57 14.12 -13.13
C ARG A 151 20.35 12.84 -12.90
N THR A 152 21.68 12.92 -12.97
CA THR A 152 22.56 11.75 -12.85
C THR A 152 22.47 11.15 -11.45
N ARG A 153 22.54 11.98 -10.41
CA ARG A 153 22.37 11.53 -9.01
C ARG A 153 20.97 10.92 -8.77
N GLY A 154 19.92 11.57 -9.26
CA GLY A 154 18.54 11.09 -9.13
C GLY A 154 18.33 9.72 -9.78
N LYS A 155 18.89 9.50 -10.98
CA LYS A 155 18.87 8.19 -11.65
C LYS A 155 19.60 7.11 -10.87
N THR A 156 20.74 7.44 -10.26
CA THR A 156 21.46 6.50 -9.38
C THR A 156 20.60 6.12 -8.17
N PHE A 157 19.98 7.09 -7.50
CA PHE A 157 19.08 6.80 -6.37
C PHE A 157 17.88 5.93 -6.78
N ALA A 158 17.32 6.19 -7.95
CA ALA A 158 16.24 5.38 -8.49
C ALA A 158 16.68 3.92 -8.76
N ALA A 159 17.88 3.72 -9.31
CA ALA A 159 18.47 2.39 -9.53
C ALA A 159 18.79 1.64 -8.22
N GLU A 160 19.15 2.37 -7.17
CA GLU A 160 19.36 1.84 -5.81
C GLU A 160 18.06 1.55 -5.05
N GLY A 161 16.90 1.91 -5.62
CA GLY A 161 15.59 1.78 -4.96
C GLY A 161 15.31 2.86 -3.90
N ASN A 162 16.15 3.90 -3.81
CA ASN A 162 15.95 5.03 -2.91
C ASN A 162 14.95 6.03 -3.52
N ARG A 163 13.66 5.74 -3.34
CA ARG A 163 12.56 6.57 -3.86
C ARG A 163 12.62 8.01 -3.39
N VAL A 164 12.83 8.24 -2.10
CA VAL A 164 12.78 9.58 -1.49
C VAL A 164 13.84 10.48 -2.10
N ALA A 165 15.07 10.01 -2.23
CA ALA A 165 16.15 10.78 -2.82
C ALA A 165 15.98 10.99 -4.34
N ALA A 166 15.34 10.04 -5.04
CA ALA A 166 15.00 10.22 -6.45
C ALA A 166 13.90 11.27 -6.65
N GLU A 167 12.87 11.28 -5.80
CA GLU A 167 11.82 12.31 -5.80
C GLU A 167 12.38 13.70 -5.45
N GLU A 168 13.31 13.77 -4.50
CA GLU A 168 14.02 15.01 -4.14
C GLU A 168 14.83 15.56 -5.34
N ALA A 169 15.48 14.69 -6.11
CA ALA A 169 16.17 15.12 -7.34
C ALA A 169 15.20 15.69 -8.40
N VAL A 170 13.99 15.13 -8.54
CA VAL A 170 12.93 15.69 -9.39
C VAL A 170 12.48 17.06 -8.86
N ALA A 171 12.32 17.21 -7.54
CA ALA A 171 11.94 18.48 -6.91
C ALA A 171 13.02 19.56 -7.15
N HIS A 172 14.29 19.23 -7.00
CA HIS A 172 15.39 20.16 -7.27
C HIS A 172 15.49 20.56 -8.75
N LEU A 173 15.30 19.63 -9.68
CA LEU A 173 15.21 19.96 -11.12
C LEU A 173 14.02 20.87 -11.42
N THR A 174 12.88 20.62 -10.79
CA THR A 174 11.68 21.43 -10.92
C THR A 174 11.93 22.86 -10.41
N ALA A 175 12.54 22.99 -9.22
CA ALA A 175 12.89 24.28 -8.64
C ALA A 175 13.88 25.06 -9.52
N LEU A 176 14.88 24.38 -10.10
CA LEU A 176 15.84 25.00 -11.01
C LEU A 176 15.17 25.53 -12.29
N ARG A 177 14.27 24.74 -12.88
CA ARG A 177 13.46 25.18 -14.04
C ARG A 177 12.59 26.38 -13.67
N ASP A 178 11.90 26.32 -12.53
CA ASP A 178 10.99 27.38 -12.10
C ASP A 178 11.76 28.66 -11.77
N GLN A 179 12.95 28.55 -11.19
CA GLN A 179 13.86 29.67 -11.02
C GLN A 179 14.27 30.25 -12.37
N LEU A 180 14.67 29.44 -13.36
CA LEU A 180 15.06 29.95 -14.69
C LEU A 180 13.93 30.73 -15.38
N ARG A 181 12.69 30.26 -15.25
CA ARG A 181 11.50 30.90 -15.83
C ARG A 181 11.03 32.14 -15.07
N GLN A 182 11.53 32.36 -13.86
CA GLN A 182 11.11 33.49 -13.06
C GLN A 182 11.66 34.80 -13.65
N GLU A 183 10.77 35.70 -14.02
CA GLU A 183 11.10 37.03 -14.52
C GLU A 183 10.64 38.10 -13.52
N TYR A 184 11.53 39.02 -13.16
CA TYR A 184 11.18 40.18 -12.36
C TYR A 184 12.18 41.33 -12.54
N THR A 185 11.70 42.55 -12.28
CA THR A 185 12.55 43.74 -12.18
C THR A 185 12.76 44.08 -10.71
N LEU A 186 14.02 44.28 -10.33
CA LEU A 186 14.38 44.71 -8.99
C LEU A 186 14.37 46.23 -8.93
N ARG A 187 13.55 46.81 -8.04
CA ARG A 187 13.41 48.26 -7.93
C ARG A 187 13.60 48.78 -6.52
N VAL A 188 14.13 50.00 -6.40
CA VAL A 188 14.18 50.74 -5.14
C VAL A 188 12.75 51.08 -4.72
N VAL A 189 12.39 50.73 -3.49
CA VAL A 189 11.08 51.01 -2.94
C VAL A 189 10.92 52.53 -2.77
N ASN A 190 9.93 53.12 -3.44
CA ASN A 190 9.59 54.54 -3.31
C ASN A 190 8.10 54.73 -2.99
N ARG A 191 7.73 54.54 -1.71
CA ARG A 191 6.36 54.78 -1.22
C ARG A 191 6.36 55.35 0.20
N SER A 192 5.28 56.05 0.55
CA SER A 192 5.11 56.65 1.87
C SER A 192 5.15 55.60 2.99
N GLY A 193 5.82 55.92 4.09
CA GLY A 193 5.96 55.04 5.25
C GLY A 193 7.07 53.99 5.14
N VAL A 194 7.78 53.88 4.01
CA VAL A 194 8.90 52.96 3.82
C VAL A 194 10.18 53.72 3.51
N ARG A 195 11.28 53.36 4.18
CA ARG A 195 12.62 53.91 3.89
C ARG A 195 13.12 53.31 2.57
N SER A 196 13.72 54.12 1.71
CA SER A 196 14.33 53.65 0.44
C SER A 196 15.79 53.23 0.60
N GLY A 197 16.39 53.52 1.75
CA GLY A 197 17.73 53.10 2.10
C GLY A 197 18.04 53.41 3.57
N PHE A 198 19.06 52.75 4.10
CA PHE A 198 19.59 52.94 5.44
C PHE A 198 21.06 52.50 5.47
N TRP A 199 21.74 52.84 6.56
CA TRP A 199 23.07 52.36 6.84
C TRP A 199 23.13 51.80 8.25
N THR A 200 24.03 50.85 8.47
CA THR A 200 24.27 50.23 9.77
C THR A 200 25.77 50.02 9.99
N ILE A 201 26.16 49.85 11.23
CA ILE A 201 27.52 49.51 11.64
C ILE A 201 27.50 48.03 12.05
N PRO A 202 28.16 47.12 11.32
CA PRO A 202 28.12 45.70 11.64
C PRO A 202 28.75 45.41 13.00
N GLU A 203 28.17 44.48 13.76
CA GLU A 203 28.62 44.13 15.11
C GLU A 203 30.05 43.58 15.13
N VAL A 204 30.43 42.82 14.09
CA VAL A 204 31.75 42.18 13.98
C VAL A 204 32.84 43.16 13.58
N ASN A 205 32.51 44.16 12.74
CA ASN A 205 33.46 45.17 12.29
C ASN A 205 32.87 46.56 12.50
N THR A 206 33.01 47.07 13.71
CA THR A 206 32.47 48.37 14.12
C THR A 206 33.17 49.57 13.48
N ALA A 207 34.24 49.35 12.70
CA ALA A 207 34.93 50.39 11.95
C ALA A 207 34.39 50.53 10.51
N ALA A 208 33.52 49.64 10.06
CA ALA A 208 32.89 49.71 8.75
C ALA A 208 31.47 50.30 8.84
N THR A 209 31.04 50.92 7.76
CA THR A 209 29.64 51.31 7.54
C THR A 209 29.11 50.49 6.36
N ASN A 210 28.00 49.79 6.57
CA ASN A 210 27.30 49.10 5.49
C ASN A 210 26.13 49.96 5.02
N TYR A 211 26.06 50.20 3.72
CA TYR A 211 24.99 50.95 3.09
C TYR A 211 24.04 50.02 2.36
N TYR A 212 22.74 50.23 2.55
CA TYR A 212 21.68 49.44 1.95
C TYR A 212 20.65 50.34 1.27
N ILE A 213 20.19 49.89 0.10
CA ILE A 213 18.98 50.40 -0.53
C ILE A 213 17.87 49.37 -0.35
N VAL A 214 16.65 49.82 -0.03
CA VAL A 214 15.51 48.93 0.16
C VAL A 214 14.90 48.66 -1.21
N VAL A 215 14.83 47.38 -1.57
CA VAL A 215 14.40 46.93 -2.89
C VAL A 215 13.22 45.97 -2.79
N GLU A 216 12.42 45.91 -3.85
CA GLU A 216 11.36 44.92 -4.07
C GLU A 216 11.48 44.33 -5.48
N ALA A 217 11.16 43.04 -5.63
CA ALA A 217 11.05 42.40 -6.93
C ALA A 217 9.62 42.53 -7.46
N LEU A 218 9.47 43.06 -8.67
CA LEU A 218 8.18 43.21 -9.34
C LEU A 218 8.08 42.29 -10.56
N ASP A 219 6.98 41.57 -10.70
CA ASP A 219 6.67 40.81 -11.91
C ASP A 219 6.29 41.70 -13.10
N ALA A 220 5.96 41.08 -14.24
CA ALA A 220 5.54 41.79 -15.45
C ALA A 220 4.27 42.64 -15.28
N ASP A 221 3.41 42.31 -14.31
CA ASP A 221 2.20 43.06 -13.98
C ASP A 221 2.46 44.18 -12.95
N GLY A 222 3.71 44.31 -12.48
CA GLY A 222 4.12 45.29 -11.47
C GLY A 222 3.75 44.89 -10.03
N LYS A 223 3.43 43.62 -9.79
CA LYS A 223 3.10 43.10 -8.47
C LYS A 223 4.36 42.63 -7.74
N ALA A 224 4.45 42.98 -6.46
CA ALA A 224 5.56 42.55 -5.61
C ALA A 224 5.58 41.02 -5.42
N LEU A 225 6.77 40.45 -5.57
CA LEU A 225 7.07 39.03 -5.36
C LEU A 225 7.73 38.84 -4.00
N SER A 226 7.35 37.78 -3.30
CA SER A 226 8.06 37.33 -2.10
C SER A 226 9.15 36.34 -2.49
N LEU A 227 10.40 36.68 -2.20
CA LEU A 227 11.57 35.89 -2.58
C LEU A 227 12.32 35.37 -1.35
N PRO A 228 12.97 34.20 -1.44
CA PRO A 228 13.86 33.70 -0.39
C PRO A 228 15.18 34.49 -0.43
N ILE A 229 15.41 35.33 0.59
CA ILE A 229 16.60 36.18 0.71
C ILE A 229 17.44 35.71 1.89
N LEU A 230 18.72 35.44 1.65
CA LEU A 230 19.70 35.15 2.69
C LEU A 230 20.09 36.45 3.40
N ASN A 231 19.83 36.52 4.70
CA ASN A 231 20.24 37.65 5.52
C ASN A 231 21.71 37.47 5.96
N GLU A 232 22.56 38.44 5.62
CA GLU A 232 24.00 38.38 5.89
C GLU A 232 24.37 38.56 7.36
N GLU A 233 23.47 39.10 8.20
CA GLU A 233 23.71 39.32 9.62
C GLU A 233 23.48 38.07 10.47
N ASN A 234 22.47 37.26 10.14
CA ASN A 234 22.11 36.05 10.90
C ASN A 234 22.34 34.73 10.13
N GLY A 235 22.57 34.77 8.81
CA GLY A 235 22.75 33.60 7.96
C GLY A 235 21.47 32.81 7.66
N GLU A 236 20.30 33.34 7.99
CA GLU A 236 19.00 32.71 7.75
C GLU A 236 18.39 33.20 6.43
N THR A 237 17.73 32.28 5.70
CA THR A 237 16.96 32.63 4.50
C THR A 237 15.51 32.91 4.89
N GLU A 238 15.02 34.12 4.64
CA GLU A 238 13.64 34.53 4.92
C GLU A 238 12.89 34.84 3.62
N ILE A 239 11.60 34.48 3.56
CA ILE A 239 10.73 34.83 2.44
C ILE A 239 10.16 36.23 2.70
N VAL A 240 10.62 37.22 1.95
CA VAL A 240 10.24 38.63 2.12
C VAL A 240 9.88 39.27 0.79
N ASP A 241 9.01 40.29 0.82
CA ASP A 241 8.64 41.11 -0.34
C ASP A 241 9.53 42.35 -0.51
N MET A 242 10.26 42.73 0.54
CA MET A 242 11.25 43.81 0.54
C MET A 242 12.47 43.41 1.35
N TRP A 243 13.65 43.84 0.91
CA TRP A 243 14.90 43.63 1.62
C TRP A 243 15.87 44.79 1.40
N GLY A 244 16.82 44.96 2.31
CA GLY A 244 17.96 45.85 2.11
C GLY A 244 19.01 45.16 1.25
N LEU A 245 19.33 45.72 0.09
CA LEU A 245 20.41 45.28 -0.79
C LEU A 245 21.66 46.10 -0.53
N ARG A 246 22.78 45.43 -0.25
CA ARG A 246 24.05 46.08 0.08
C ARG A 246 24.68 46.69 -1.17
N VAL A 247 24.99 47.98 -1.08
CA VAL A 247 25.56 48.76 -2.18
C VAL A 247 26.77 49.58 -1.70
N PRO A 248 27.65 50.02 -2.61
CA PRO A 248 28.67 51.01 -2.27
C PRO A 248 28.05 52.33 -1.81
N GLU A 249 28.76 53.07 -0.95
CA GLU A 249 28.36 54.40 -0.46
C GLU A 249 27.94 55.35 -1.59
N ALA A 250 28.69 55.38 -2.69
CA ALA A 250 28.39 56.22 -3.85
C ALA A 250 27.01 55.93 -4.49
N VAL A 251 26.55 54.67 -4.47
CA VAL A 251 25.23 54.29 -4.99
C VAL A 251 24.14 54.72 -4.01
N TYR A 252 24.37 54.50 -2.71
CA TYR A 252 23.47 54.95 -1.65
C TYR A 252 23.26 56.46 -1.67
N ASP A 253 24.35 57.23 -1.73
CA ASP A 253 24.31 58.69 -1.78
C ASP A 253 23.62 59.18 -3.06
N GLY A 254 23.84 58.49 -4.19
CA GLY A 254 23.14 58.79 -5.44
C GLY A 254 21.63 58.67 -5.31
N VAL A 255 21.13 57.55 -4.78
CA VAL A 255 19.69 57.32 -4.54
C VAL A 255 19.12 58.30 -3.51
N ALA A 256 19.88 58.62 -2.47
CA ALA A 256 19.47 59.58 -1.45
C ALA A 256 19.36 61.00 -2.00
N ALA A 257 20.32 61.42 -2.84
CA ALA A 257 20.32 62.72 -3.49
C ALA A 257 19.13 62.86 -4.46
N ASP A 258 18.91 61.85 -5.29
CA ASP A 258 17.77 61.75 -6.23
C ASP A 258 16.44 61.98 -5.49
N LYS A 259 16.20 61.17 -4.45
CA LYS A 259 15.00 61.28 -3.61
C LYS A 259 14.85 62.63 -2.91
N SER A 260 15.95 63.28 -2.57
CA SER A 260 15.92 64.55 -1.83
C SER A 260 15.56 65.75 -2.70
N ASP A 261 15.69 65.64 -4.03
CA ASP A 261 15.42 66.73 -4.97
C ASP A 261 13.92 67.00 -5.08
N ASP A 262 13.13 65.99 -5.44
CA ASP A 262 11.67 66.13 -5.64
C ASP A 262 10.82 65.01 -4.99
N GLY A 263 11.45 64.07 -4.28
CA GLY A 263 10.79 62.91 -3.67
C GLY A 263 10.64 61.71 -4.60
N ILE A 264 11.07 61.82 -5.85
CA ILE A 264 11.07 60.75 -6.86
C ILE A 264 12.44 60.09 -6.88
N ILE A 265 12.47 58.81 -7.29
CA ILE A 265 13.72 58.11 -7.55
C ILE A 265 13.66 57.73 -9.01
N GLU A 266 14.36 58.47 -9.85
CA GLU A 266 14.46 58.31 -11.29
C GLU A 266 15.22 57.01 -11.60
N ILE A 267 16.35 56.79 -10.94
CA ILE A 267 17.19 55.58 -11.10
C ILE A 267 16.72 54.51 -10.12
N ASN A 268 15.44 54.12 -10.23
CA ASN A 268 14.84 53.13 -9.34
C ASN A 268 14.99 51.69 -9.82
N GLU A 269 15.40 51.42 -11.06
CA GLU A 269 15.65 50.05 -11.55
C GLU A 269 17.08 49.61 -11.19
N VAL A 270 17.17 48.72 -10.20
CA VAL A 270 18.44 48.19 -9.68
C VAL A 270 19.00 47.11 -10.60
N GLY A 271 18.13 46.31 -11.18
CA GLY A 271 18.49 45.23 -12.08
C GLY A 271 17.28 44.42 -12.53
N ARG A 272 17.53 43.42 -13.38
CA ARG A 272 16.48 42.55 -13.91
C ARG A 272 16.90 41.09 -13.87
N LYS A 273 15.99 40.23 -13.44
CA LYS A 273 16.10 38.79 -13.67
C LYS A 273 15.26 38.45 -14.90
N SER A 274 15.93 38.00 -15.95
CA SER A 274 15.28 37.59 -17.22
C SER A 274 15.11 36.07 -17.28
N ASP A 275 14.17 35.60 -18.10
CA ASP A 275 14.01 34.17 -18.41
C ASP A 275 15.33 33.55 -18.92
N GLY A 276 15.58 32.32 -18.50
CA GLY A 276 16.78 31.56 -18.84
C GLY A 276 18.04 31.98 -18.07
N PHE A 277 17.97 32.99 -17.19
CA PHE A 277 19.06 33.38 -16.29
C PHE A 277 18.74 33.04 -14.83
N LEU A 278 19.76 32.66 -14.07
CA LEU A 278 19.61 32.32 -12.64
C LEU A 278 19.66 33.56 -11.74
N ASP A 279 20.49 34.53 -12.12
CA ASP A 279 20.82 35.70 -11.32
C ASP A 279 20.24 36.97 -11.91
N VAL A 280 20.11 37.99 -11.06
CA VAL A 280 19.75 39.35 -11.47
C VAL A 280 20.94 39.98 -12.20
N GLU A 281 20.70 40.51 -13.40
CA GLU A 281 21.62 41.41 -14.06
C GLU A 281 21.46 42.81 -13.47
N TYR A 282 22.48 43.29 -12.77
CA TYR A 282 22.45 44.58 -12.07
C TYR A 282 22.85 45.74 -12.98
N ASN A 283 22.04 46.80 -12.98
CA ASN A 283 22.29 48.03 -13.71
C ASN A 283 23.19 49.01 -12.93
N MET A 284 23.50 48.69 -11.67
CA MET A 284 24.34 49.47 -10.77
C MET A 284 25.25 48.55 -9.93
N PRO A 285 26.38 49.05 -9.40
CA PRO A 285 27.25 48.24 -8.55
C PRO A 285 26.54 47.79 -7.26
N VAL A 286 26.64 46.49 -6.96
CA VAL A 286 26.15 45.88 -5.72
C VAL A 286 27.27 45.10 -5.05
N LEU A 287 27.18 44.94 -3.73
CA LEU A 287 28.18 44.22 -2.92
C LEU A 287 27.77 42.79 -2.55
N GLY A 288 26.58 42.35 -3.00
CA GLY A 288 26.09 40.97 -2.87
C GLY A 288 25.51 40.59 -1.51
N GLY A 289 25.61 41.45 -0.50
CA GLY A 289 24.96 41.27 0.81
C GLY A 289 23.49 41.72 0.80
N ALA A 290 22.67 41.09 1.64
CA ALA A 290 21.28 41.49 1.86
C ALA A 290 20.88 41.35 3.33
N VAL A 291 19.92 42.16 3.76
CA VAL A 291 19.30 42.06 5.08
C VAL A 291 17.78 42.15 4.97
N THR A 292 17.09 41.41 5.82
CA THR A 292 15.61 41.24 5.75
C THR A 292 14.87 42.07 6.78
N ARG A 293 15.59 42.70 7.73
CA ARG A 293 15.04 43.50 8.84
C ARG A 293 15.95 44.70 9.13
N TRP A 294 15.37 45.85 9.48
CA TRP A 294 16.07 47.11 9.78
C TRP A 294 15.20 48.09 10.59
#